data_AF-A0A8D7ZTJ4-F1
#
_entry.id   AF-A0A8D7ZTJ4-F1
#
_cell.length_a   1.000
_cell.length_b   1.000
_cell.length_c   1.000
_cell.angle_alpha   90.00
_cell.angle_beta   90.00
_cell.angle_gamma   90.00
#
_symmetry.space_group_name_H-M   'P 1'
#
loop_
_entity.id
_entity.type
_entity.pdbx_description
1 polymer ?
#
loop_
_entity_poly.entity_id
_entity_poly.type
_entity_poly.pdbx_seq_one_letter_code
_entity_poly.pdbx_strand_id
1 'polypeptide(L)'
;MTNDSNGGTTVTAGKSAKMDSRIGLEYIVENSDYVNKLGLALDTSNATVKKQVFELLSALCAYSSNGYKRAIETLEYYKNIKGERYRLNLVIVELDKAPSVEYQIALLAFINCVIISAATLQDRIRMRNEFIGEWFEI
;
A
#
# COMPACT_ATOMS: atom_id res chain seq x y z
N MET A 1 -25.42 18.90 -50.01
CA MET A 1 -23.99 19.19 -50.26
C MET A 1 -23.55 20.13 -49.16
N THR A 2 -22.98 19.58 -48.07
CA THR A 2 -21.53 19.57 -47.74
C THR A 2 -21.04 20.98 -47.31
N ASN A 3 -20.38 21.26 -46.19
CA ASN A 3 -19.67 20.48 -45.18
C ASN A 3 -19.45 21.34 -43.90
N ASP A 4 -19.35 20.68 -42.74
CA ASP A 4 -18.33 20.75 -41.66
C ASP A 4 -17.58 22.08 -41.40
N SER A 5 -17.21 22.52 -40.18
CA SER A 5 -16.60 21.85 -39.02
C SER A 5 -16.56 22.88 -37.86
N ASN A 6 -16.87 22.52 -36.61
CA ASN A 6 -15.93 22.16 -35.52
C ASN A 6 -14.82 23.21 -35.24
N GLY A 7 -14.51 23.63 -34.01
CA GLY A 7 -14.75 22.98 -32.73
C GLY A 7 -14.47 23.89 -31.53
N GLY A 8 -15.17 23.58 -30.44
CA GLY A 8 -14.91 24.10 -29.12
C GLY A 8 -13.67 23.43 -28.52
N THR A 9 -12.71 24.23 -28.08
CA THR A 9 -11.60 23.79 -27.23
C THR A 9 -12.11 23.57 -25.81
N THR A 10 -12.38 22.30 -25.49
CA THR A 10 -12.68 21.85 -24.13
C THR A 10 -11.38 21.46 -23.41
N VAL A 11 -11.11 22.16 -22.30
CA VAL A 11 -10.49 21.67 -21.06
C VAL A 11 -9.80 20.31 -21.12
N THR A 12 -8.46 20.26 -21.05
CA THR A 12 -7.73 19.07 -20.56
C THR A 12 -6.45 19.49 -19.85
N ALA A 13 -6.56 19.83 -18.55
CA ALA A 13 -5.40 20.06 -17.68
C ALA A 13 -5.39 19.13 -16.44
N GLY A 14 -6.15 18.02 -16.46
CA GLY A 14 -6.35 17.15 -15.29
C GLY A 14 -6.09 15.65 -15.47
N LYS A 15 -5.53 15.20 -16.61
CA LYS A 15 -5.37 13.74 -16.90
C LYS A 15 -3.95 13.18 -16.79
N SER A 16 -2.87 13.97 -16.86
CA SER A 16 -1.51 13.41 -16.90
C SER A 16 -1.01 12.82 -15.58
N ALA A 17 -1.21 13.50 -14.44
CA ALA A 17 -0.65 13.02 -13.17
C ALA A 17 -1.19 11.63 -12.76
N LYS A 18 -2.45 11.33 -13.07
CA LYS A 18 -3.08 10.03 -12.77
C LYS A 18 -2.63 8.92 -13.71
N MET A 19 -2.22 9.25 -14.94
CA MET A 19 -1.68 8.28 -15.89
C MET A 19 -0.28 7.84 -15.46
N ASP A 20 0.57 8.80 -15.06
CA ASP A 20 1.93 8.50 -14.60
C ASP A 20 1.95 7.62 -13.34
N SER A 21 1.05 7.88 -12.38
CA SER A 21 0.93 7.04 -11.18
C SER A 21 0.46 5.62 -11.51
N ARG A 22 -0.45 5.46 -12.48
CA ARG A 22 -0.95 4.13 -12.89
C ARG A 22 0.11 3.31 -13.59
N ILE A 23 0.89 3.92 -14.48
CA ILE A 23 2.01 3.26 -15.18
C ILE A 23 3.08 2.82 -14.16
N GLY A 24 3.39 3.67 -13.18
CA GLY A 24 4.33 3.31 -12.11
C GLY A 24 3.86 2.15 -11.24
N LEU A 25 2.57 2.12 -10.87
CA LEU A 25 2.00 1.03 -10.07
C LEU A 25 1.90 -0.29 -10.86
N GLU A 26 1.53 -0.23 -12.13
CA GLU A 26 1.49 -1.39 -13.03
C GLU A 26 2.89 -2.02 -13.15
N TYR A 27 3.92 -1.20 -13.35
CA TYR A 27 5.30 -1.67 -13.38
C TYR A 27 5.73 -2.38 -12.08
N ILE A 28 5.37 -1.84 -10.91
CA ILE A 28 5.69 -2.49 -9.62
C ILE A 28 4.92 -3.82 -9.48
N VAL A 29 3.67 -3.87 -9.94
CA VAL A 29 2.87 -5.09 -9.91
C VAL A 29 3.50 -6.18 -10.78
N GLU A 30 3.97 -5.84 -11.98
CA GLU A 30 4.58 -6.78 -12.92
C GLU A 30 5.95 -7.31 -12.45
N ASN A 31 6.69 -6.53 -11.65
CA ASN A 31 8.05 -6.87 -11.24
C ASN A 31 8.13 -7.38 -9.79
N SER A 32 8.31 -8.69 -9.61
CA SER A 32 8.36 -9.32 -8.27
C SER A 32 9.54 -8.89 -7.41
N ASP A 33 10.64 -8.47 -8.01
CA ASP A 33 11.85 -8.06 -7.29
C ASP A 33 11.63 -6.80 -6.42
N TYR A 34 10.57 -6.03 -6.71
CA TYR A 34 10.21 -4.88 -5.89
C TYR A 34 9.73 -5.28 -4.50
N VAL A 35 9.17 -6.49 -4.32
CA VAL A 35 8.79 -7.00 -2.99
C VAL A 35 9.99 -6.99 -2.05
N ASN A 36 11.12 -7.51 -2.52
CA ASN A 36 12.36 -7.58 -1.73
C ASN A 36 12.91 -6.18 -1.44
N LYS A 37 12.92 -5.31 -2.46
CA LYS A 37 13.42 -3.92 -2.31
C LYS A 37 12.59 -3.11 -1.32
N LEU A 38 11.27 -3.22 -1.39
CA LEU A 38 10.36 -2.54 -0.47
C LEU A 38 10.47 -3.13 0.95
N GLY A 39 10.60 -4.44 1.06
CA GLY A 39 10.85 -5.11 2.34
C GLY A 39 12.14 -4.64 3.00
N LEU A 40 13.24 -4.53 2.26
CA LEU A 40 14.49 -3.97 2.77
C LEU A 40 14.36 -2.47 3.10
N ALA A 41 13.59 -1.71 2.34
CA ALA A 41 13.35 -0.29 2.63
C ALA A 41 12.55 -0.09 3.93
N LEU A 42 11.72 -1.05 4.34
CA LEU A 42 11.06 -1.05 5.65
C LEU A 42 12.03 -1.31 6.81
N ASP A 43 13.24 -1.81 6.55
CA ASP A 43 14.26 -2.08 7.58
C ASP A 43 15.18 -0.89 7.90
N THR A 44 14.87 0.28 7.36
CA THR A 44 15.58 1.51 7.74
C THR A 44 15.12 2.01 9.12
N SER A 45 15.92 2.82 9.81
CA SER A 45 15.46 3.58 11.00
C SER A 45 14.75 4.89 10.64
N ASN A 46 14.73 5.26 9.36
CA ASN A 46 14.15 6.51 8.89
C ASN A 46 12.62 6.40 8.73
N ALA A 47 11.88 7.01 9.65
CA ALA A 47 10.41 7.04 9.64
C ALA A 47 9.83 7.67 8.35
N THR A 48 10.50 8.65 7.74
CA THR A 48 10.05 9.25 6.47
C THR A 48 10.09 8.25 5.33
N VAL A 49 11.15 7.44 5.23
CA VAL A 49 11.27 6.40 4.19
C VAL A 49 10.20 5.33 4.42
N LYS A 50 10.04 4.85 5.65
CA LYS A 50 8.98 3.88 5.97
C LYS A 50 7.60 4.42 5.63
N LYS A 51 7.31 5.69 5.96
CA LYS A 51 6.05 6.36 5.62
C LYS A 51 5.77 6.28 4.12
N GLN A 52 6.74 6.68 3.29
CA GLN A 52 6.60 6.64 1.84
C GLN A 52 6.37 5.21 1.32
N VAL A 53 7.03 4.21 1.92
CA VAL A 53 6.80 2.81 1.57
C VAL A 53 5.38 2.38 1.94
N PHE A 54 4.88 2.70 3.14
CA PHE A 54 3.50 2.39 3.53
C PHE A 54 2.45 3.09 2.66
N GLU A 55 2.68 4.34 2.27
CA GLU A 55 1.81 5.07 1.34
C GLU A 55 1.78 4.38 -0.04
N LEU A 56 2.94 3.92 -0.53
CA LEU A 56 3.02 3.17 -1.79
C LEU A 56 2.31 1.82 -1.70
N LEU A 57 2.51 1.06 -0.62
CA LEU A 57 1.83 -0.21 -0.39
C LEU A 57 0.30 -0.02 -0.30
N SER A 58 -0.15 1.06 0.33
CA SER A 58 -1.57 1.45 0.36
C SER A 58 -2.12 1.71 -1.03
N ALA A 59 -1.38 2.45 -1.86
CA ALA A 59 -1.75 2.71 -3.25
C ALA A 59 -1.81 1.42 -4.09
N LEU A 60 -0.89 0.48 -3.88
CA LEU A 60 -0.92 -0.84 -4.53
C LEU A 60 -2.16 -1.65 -4.12
N CYS A 61 -2.48 -1.70 -2.83
CA CYS A 61 -3.69 -2.36 -2.32
C CYS A 61 -4.96 -1.80 -2.96
N ALA A 62 -5.06 -0.47 -3.10
CA ALA A 62 -6.22 0.21 -3.68
C ALA A 62 -6.29 0.10 -5.21
N TYR A 63 -5.15 -0.14 -5.88
CA TYR A 63 -5.07 -0.16 -7.34
C TYR A 63 -5.61 -1.47 -7.95
N SER A 64 -5.20 -2.63 -7.44
CA SER A 64 -5.61 -3.93 -7.98
C SER A 64 -5.42 -5.08 -7.00
N SER A 65 -6.04 -6.23 -7.28
CA SER A 65 -5.85 -7.47 -6.51
C SER A 65 -4.39 -7.95 -6.54
N ASN A 66 -3.70 -7.77 -7.66
CA ASN A 66 -2.27 -8.09 -7.77
C ASN A 66 -1.42 -7.11 -6.94
N GLY A 67 -1.78 -5.82 -6.90
CA GLY A 67 -1.14 -4.84 -6.02
C GLY A 67 -1.32 -5.16 -4.54
N TYR A 68 -2.54 -5.55 -4.14
CA TYR A 68 -2.79 -6.10 -2.80
C TYR A 68 -1.90 -7.32 -2.51
N LYS A 69 -1.82 -8.28 -3.43
CA LYS A 69 -0.95 -9.45 -3.28
C LYS A 69 0.51 -9.06 -3.08
N ARG A 70 1.03 -8.10 -3.84
CA ARG A 70 2.39 -7.56 -3.69
C ARG A 70 2.63 -6.92 -2.32
N ALA A 71 1.65 -6.19 -1.79
CA ALA A 71 1.77 -5.60 -0.47
C ALA A 71 1.85 -6.67 0.63
N ILE A 72 1.02 -7.71 0.53
CA ILE A 72 1.08 -8.86 1.46
C ILE A 72 2.40 -9.63 1.33
N GLU A 73 2.88 -9.88 0.11
CA GLU A 73 4.18 -10.50 -0.15
C GLU A 73 5.33 -9.69 0.48
N THR A 74 5.24 -8.36 0.44
CA THR A 74 6.24 -7.45 1.03
C THR A 74 6.27 -7.57 2.56
N LEU A 75 5.11 -7.59 3.21
CA LEU A 75 5.03 -7.81 4.66
C LEU A 75 5.51 -9.21 5.06
N GLU A 76 5.19 -10.23 4.26
CA GLU A 76 5.64 -11.60 4.50
C GLU A 76 7.16 -11.72 4.36
N TYR A 77 7.74 -11.08 3.35
CA TYR A 77 9.20 -10.97 3.21
C TYR A 77 9.82 -10.29 4.43
N TYR A 78 9.27 -9.15 4.86
CA TYR A 78 9.75 -8.43 6.03
C TYR A 78 9.69 -9.28 7.31
N LYS A 79 8.57 -9.98 7.51
CA LYS A 79 8.38 -10.91 8.63
C LYS A 79 9.50 -11.96 8.66
N ASN A 80 9.81 -12.56 7.50
CA ASN A 80 10.82 -13.62 7.40
C ASN A 80 12.24 -13.10 7.69
N ILE A 81 12.60 -11.91 7.22
CA ILE A 81 13.93 -11.33 7.51
C ILE A 81 14.08 -10.94 9.00
N LYS A 82 12.98 -10.57 9.66
CA LYS A 82 12.98 -10.21 11.09
C LYS A 82 12.76 -11.39 12.03
N GLY A 83 12.36 -12.55 11.50
CA GLY A 83 12.00 -13.71 12.33
C GLY A 83 10.73 -13.48 13.14
N GLU A 84 9.85 -12.60 12.66
CA GLU A 84 8.61 -12.26 13.34
C GLU A 84 7.58 -13.36 13.18
N ARG A 85 6.74 -13.55 14.20
CA ARG A 85 5.67 -14.56 14.13
C ARG A 85 4.56 -14.16 13.18
N TYR A 86 4.28 -12.86 13.10
CA TYR A 86 3.18 -12.31 12.36
C TYR A 86 3.62 -11.16 11.45
N ARG A 87 3.01 -11.07 10.27
CA ARG A 87 3.35 -10.07 9.24
C ARG A 87 2.84 -8.67 9.54
N LEU A 88 1.78 -8.55 10.36
CA LEU A 88 1.22 -7.26 10.77
C LEU A 88 1.94 -6.69 11.99
N ASN A 89 2.71 -7.49 12.73
CA ASN A 89 3.49 -7.03 13.88
C ASN A 89 4.35 -5.79 13.57
N LEU A 90 4.95 -5.74 12.37
CA LEU A 90 5.68 -4.54 11.91
C LEU A 90 4.84 -3.27 12.06
N VAL A 91 3.59 -3.28 11.59
CA VAL A 91 2.73 -2.10 11.61
C VAL A 91 2.39 -1.68 13.03
N ILE A 92 2.25 -2.64 13.95
CA ILE A 92 1.94 -2.40 15.35
C ILE A 92 3.13 -1.76 16.06
N VAL A 93 4.32 -2.33 15.87
CA VAL A 93 5.57 -1.79 16.40
C VAL A 93 5.83 -0.37 15.87
N GLU A 94 5.56 -0.11 14.59
CA GLU A 94 5.70 1.24 14.03
C GLU A 94 4.63 2.21 14.55
N LEU A 95 3.41 1.75 14.83
CA LEU A 95 2.34 2.58 15.39
C LEU A 95 2.66 3.01 16.83
N ASP A 96 3.21 2.10 17.65
CA ASP A 96 3.67 2.40 19.01
C ASP A 96 4.83 3.41 19.02
N LYS A 97 5.78 3.25 18.08
CA LYS A 97 7.00 4.08 17.99
C LYS A 97 6.86 5.30 17.08
N ALA A 98 5.67 5.58 16.56
CA ALA A 98 5.48 6.60 15.53
C ALA A 98 5.86 8.00 16.06
N PRO A 99 6.81 8.71 15.43
CA PRO A 99 7.27 10.01 15.91
C PRO A 99 6.31 11.16 15.57
N SER A 100 5.31 10.93 14.70
CA SER A 100 4.35 11.95 14.27
C SER A 100 2.98 11.39 13.94
N VAL A 101 1.95 12.24 14.08
CA VAL A 101 0.55 11.90 13.75
C VAL A 101 0.40 11.57 12.26
N GLU A 102 1.12 12.26 11.38
CA GLU A 102 1.11 11.99 9.94
C GLU A 102 1.61 10.59 9.61
N TYR A 103 2.58 10.08 10.39
CA TYR A 103 3.04 8.71 10.21
C TYR A 103 2.01 7.69 10.71
N GLN A 104 1.38 7.95 11.85
CA GLN A 104 0.27 7.12 12.36
C GLN A 104 -0.89 7.06 11.36
N ILE A 105 -1.26 8.19 10.75
CA ILE A 105 -2.29 8.24 9.71
C ILE A 105 -1.90 7.35 8.52
N ALA A 106 -0.65 7.39 8.05
CA ALA A 106 -0.19 6.53 6.95
C ALA A 106 -0.27 5.03 7.30
N LEU A 107 0.12 4.66 8.52
CA LEU A 107 0.05 3.28 9.00
C LEU A 107 -1.40 2.78 9.11
N LEU A 108 -2.30 3.59 9.68
CA LEU A 108 -3.73 3.27 9.79
C LEU A 108 -4.41 3.22 8.41
N ALA A 109 -4.05 4.13 7.50
CA ALA A 109 -4.51 4.11 6.12
C ALA A 109 -4.10 2.81 5.41
N PHE A 110 -2.86 2.36 5.62
CA PHE A 110 -2.38 1.09 5.09
C PHE A 110 -3.18 -0.10 5.59
N ILE A 111 -3.42 -0.19 6.90
CA ILE A 111 -4.27 -1.26 7.48
C ILE A 111 -5.68 -1.24 6.90
N ASN A 112 -6.27 -0.04 6.78
CA ASN A 112 -7.59 0.10 6.17
C ASN A 112 -7.61 -0.37 4.71
N CYS A 113 -6.59 -0.01 3.92
CA CYS A 113 -6.45 -0.48 2.54
C CYS A 113 -6.32 -2.00 2.47
N VAL A 114 -5.49 -2.60 3.32
CA VAL A 114 -5.29 -4.05 3.39
C VAL A 114 -6.59 -4.78 3.75
N ILE A 115 -7.34 -4.30 4.73
CA ILE A 115 -8.62 -4.90 5.12
C ILE A 115 -9.66 -4.75 4.02
N ILE A 116 -9.81 -3.57 3.41
CA ILE A 116 -10.83 -3.34 2.38
C ILE A 116 -10.53 -4.14 1.10
N SER A 117 -9.26 -4.26 0.73
CA SER A 117 -8.83 -4.97 -0.49
C SER A 117 -8.89 -6.50 -0.39
N ALA A 118 -9.19 -7.08 0.78
CA ALA A 118 -9.36 -8.52 0.90
C ALA A 118 -10.67 -8.99 0.24
N ALA A 119 -10.57 -10.08 -0.54
CA ALA A 119 -11.61 -10.51 -1.48
C ALA A 119 -12.94 -10.89 -0.81
N THR A 120 -12.90 -11.63 0.29
CA THR A 120 -14.12 -12.12 0.96
C THR A 120 -14.35 -11.43 2.30
N LEU A 121 -15.62 -11.38 2.74
CA LEU A 121 -15.95 -10.89 4.08
C LEU A 121 -15.22 -11.66 5.18
N GLN A 122 -15.04 -12.97 4.99
CA GLN A 122 -14.31 -13.82 5.93
C GLN A 122 -12.83 -13.44 6.01
N ASP A 123 -12.19 -13.17 4.87
CA ASP A 123 -10.80 -12.68 4.86
C ASP A 123 -10.69 -11.32 5.56
N ARG A 124 -11.65 -10.42 5.34
CA ARG A 124 -11.69 -9.11 6.02
C ARG A 124 -11.85 -9.25 7.53
N ILE A 125 -12.68 -10.18 7.99
CA ILE A 125 -12.86 -10.47 9.42
C ILE A 125 -11.57 -11.07 9.97
N ARG A 126 -10.98 -12.05 9.27
CA ARG A 126 -9.72 -12.70 9.68
C ARG A 126 -8.58 -11.68 9.82
N MET A 127 -8.36 -10.84 8.81
CA MET A 127 -7.30 -9.82 8.81
C MET A 127 -7.49 -8.80 9.94
N ARG A 128 -8.75 -8.40 10.19
CA ARG A 128 -9.08 -7.50 11.31
C ARG A 128 -8.83 -8.16 12.66
N ASN A 129 -9.20 -9.43 12.81
CA ASN A 129 -8.98 -10.16 14.05
C ASN A 129 -7.48 -10.44 14.29
N GLU A 130 -6.71 -10.72 13.24
CA GLU A 130 -5.24 -10.85 13.27
C GLU A 130 -4.63 -9.54 13.80
N PHE A 131 -5.01 -8.40 13.21
CA PHE A 131 -4.56 -7.09 13.67
C PHE A 131 -4.96 -6.79 15.12
N ILE A 132 -6.25 -6.94 15.48
CA ILE A 132 -6.74 -6.67 16.84
C ILE A 132 -6.06 -7.59 17.86
N GLY A 133 -5.93 -8.88 17.54
CA GLY A 133 -5.32 -9.87 18.42
C GLY A 133 -3.86 -9.54 18.72
N GLU A 134 -3.07 -9.25 17.69
CA GLU A 134 -1.66 -8.88 17.85
C GLU A 134 -1.49 -7.56 18.61
N TRP A 135 -2.40 -6.60 18.43
CA TRP A 135 -2.39 -5.33 19.17
C TRP A 135 -2.56 -5.48 20.68
N PHE A 136 -3.30 -6.51 21.12
CA PHE A 136 -3.53 -6.77 22.54
C PHE A 136 -2.50 -7.71 23.18
N GLU A 137 -1.61 -8.33 22.38
CA GLU A 137 -0.51 -9.18 22.88
C GLU A 137 0.78 -8.41 23.18
N ILE A 138 0.85 -7.10 22.86
CA ILE A 138 1.99 -6.19 23.11
C ILE A 138 1.71 -5.34 24.35
#